data_AF-A0A3D8IVG5-F1
#
_entry.id   AF-A0A3D8IVG5-F1
#
_cell.length_a   1.000
_cell.length_b   1.000
_cell.length_c   1.000
_cell.angle_alpha   90.00
_cell.angle_beta   90.00
_cell.angle_gamma   90.00
#
_symmetry.space_group_name_H-M   'P 1'
#
loop_
_entity.id
_entity.type
_entity.pdbx_description
1 polymer ?
#
loop_
_entity_poly.entity_id
_entity_poly.type
_entity_poly.pdbx_seq_one_letter_code
_entity_poly.pdbx_strand_id
1 'polypeptide(L)'
;MGIWIEQNLSLVLSGFVGLASFLILLFTYLKDLESTRRLDKFEIAIDSLHDEIYKIQKYIKRVEGEQEERVLEIQNQVETQARDMIAHSLSQTFEHLENIEQRVNDEIRLATDNLNSLDGKIRDLEFFSSNATGVDEKKISTLLQEGKSVDEISKELSIPKGEIELFLQLSNIAYKGN
;
A
#
# COMPACT_ATOMS: atom_id res chain seq x y z
N MET A 1 -15.90 67.18 -101.89
CA MET A 1 -16.91 66.89 -100.85
C MET A 1 -16.51 65.73 -99.93
N GLY A 2 -15.86 64.66 -100.43
CA GLY A 2 -15.44 63.52 -99.60
C GLY A 2 -14.42 63.83 -98.49
N ILE A 3 -13.42 64.67 -98.74
CA ILE A 3 -12.36 65.00 -97.75
C ILE A 3 -12.92 65.68 -96.49
N TRP A 4 -13.95 66.51 -96.65
CA TRP A 4 -14.63 67.18 -95.53
C TRP A 4 -15.44 66.19 -94.67
N ILE A 5 -16.00 65.14 -95.28
CA ILE A 5 -16.78 64.11 -94.56
C ILE A 5 -15.83 63.17 -93.81
N GLU A 6 -14.73 62.76 -94.44
CA GLU A 6 -13.67 61.94 -93.83
C GLU A 6 -13.01 62.64 -92.61
N GLN A 7 -12.74 63.95 -92.72
CA GLN A 7 -12.18 64.73 -91.61
C GLN A 7 -13.16 64.84 -90.43
N ASN A 8 -14.44 65.08 -90.68
CA ASN A 8 -15.44 65.15 -89.61
C ASN A 8 -15.68 63.78 -88.96
N LEU A 9 -15.68 62.70 -89.75
CA LEU A 9 -15.85 61.34 -89.25
C LEU A 9 -14.69 60.91 -88.35
N SER A 10 -13.45 61.22 -88.73
CA SER A 10 -12.26 60.90 -87.93
C SER A 10 -12.20 61.69 -86.62
N LEU A 11 -12.67 62.95 -86.61
CA LEU A 11 -12.78 63.77 -85.40
C LEU A 11 -13.79 63.21 -84.41
N VAL A 12 -14.96 62.76 -84.89
CA VAL A 12 -15.98 62.10 -84.05
C VAL A 12 -15.47 60.77 -83.49
N LEU A 13 -14.79 59.96 -84.32
CA LEU A 13 -14.23 58.67 -83.89
C LEU A 13 -13.15 58.86 -82.82
N SER A 14 -12.25 59.85 -83.00
CA SER A 14 -11.22 60.19 -82.01
C SER A 14 -11.82 60.65 -80.69
N GLY A 15 -12.88 61.46 -80.73
CA GLY A 15 -13.62 61.86 -79.53
C GLY A 15 -14.24 60.67 -78.79
N PHE A 16 -14.82 59.72 -79.51
CA PHE A 16 -15.42 58.53 -78.91
C PHE A 16 -14.37 57.61 -78.27
N VAL A 17 -13.22 57.42 -78.92
CA VAL A 17 -12.09 56.66 -78.37
C VAL A 17 -11.53 57.35 -77.12
N GLY A 18 -11.41 58.68 -77.13
CA GLY A 18 -10.99 59.46 -75.96
C GLY A 18 -11.96 59.31 -74.78
N LEU A 19 -13.27 59.39 -75.05
CA LEU A 19 -14.30 59.20 -74.03
C LEU A 19 -14.30 57.76 -73.47
N ALA A 20 -14.18 56.76 -74.34
CA ALA A 20 -14.10 55.36 -73.93
C ALA A 20 -12.86 55.10 -73.07
N SER A 21 -11.70 55.63 -73.45
CA SER A 21 -10.47 55.53 -72.66
C SER A 21 -10.62 56.19 -71.29
N PHE A 22 -11.22 57.38 -71.24
CA PHE A 22 -11.49 58.09 -69.99
C PHE A 22 -12.41 57.29 -69.05
N LEU A 23 -13.47 56.67 -69.58
CA LEU A 23 -14.39 55.84 -68.79
C LEU A 23 -13.70 54.59 -68.21
N ILE A 24 -12.82 53.94 -68.98
CA ILE A 24 -12.06 52.77 -68.51
C ILE A 24 -11.09 53.17 -67.39
N LEU A 25 -10.41 54.31 -67.53
CA LEU A 25 -9.52 54.84 -66.49
C LEU A 25 -10.29 55.18 -65.22
N LEU A 26 -11.46 55.83 -65.34
CA LEU A 26 -12.32 56.15 -64.20
C LEU A 26 -12.80 54.88 -63.48
N PHE A 27 -13.24 53.87 -64.24
CA PHE A 27 -13.68 52.59 -63.68
C PHE A 27 -12.55 51.87 -62.94
N THR A 28 -11.36 51.85 -63.54
CA THR A 28 -10.18 51.22 -62.93
C THR A 28 -9.80 51.93 -61.63
N TYR A 29 -9.81 53.27 -61.62
CA TYR A 29 -9.52 54.05 -60.42
C TYR A 29 -10.51 53.79 -59.28
N LEU A 30 -11.82 53.75 -59.57
CA LEU A 30 -12.84 53.44 -58.57
C LEU A 30 -12.70 52.02 -58.03
N LYS A 31 -12.40 51.06 -58.90
CA LYS A 31 -12.18 49.66 -58.52
C LYS A 31 -10.93 49.49 -57.66
N ASP A 32 -9.84 50.18 -58.01
CA ASP A 32 -8.59 50.14 -57.26
C ASP A 32 -8.79 50.71 -55.85
N LEU A 33 -9.51 51.83 -55.73
CA LEU A 33 -9.85 52.44 -54.44
C LEU A 33 -10.68 51.51 -53.53
N GLU A 34 -11.59 50.72 -54.11
CA GLU A 34 -12.33 49.71 -53.35
C GLU A 34 -11.43 48.53 -52.95
N SER A 35 -10.52 48.10 -53.82
CA SER A 35 -9.56 47.03 -53.55
C SER A 35 -8.60 47.40 -52.42
N THR A 36 -8.03 48.61 -52.45
CA THR A 36 -7.16 49.13 -51.37
C THR A 36 -7.89 49.15 -50.04
N ARG A 37 -9.14 49.66 -50.01
CA ARG A 37 -9.95 49.66 -48.77
C ARG A 37 -10.23 48.28 -48.20
N ARG A 38 -10.30 47.24 -49.06
CA ARG A 38 -10.46 45.86 -48.59
C ARG A 38 -9.15 45.33 -48.02
N LEU A 39 -8.01 45.63 -48.67
CA LEU A 39 -6.68 45.26 -48.19
C LEU A 39 -6.36 45.89 -46.84
N ASP A 40 -6.68 47.17 -46.62
CA ASP A 40 -6.48 47.84 -45.32
C ASP A 40 -7.23 47.11 -44.18
N LYS A 41 -8.44 46.63 -44.45
CA LYS A 41 -9.22 45.86 -43.46
C LYS A 41 -8.59 44.50 -43.17
N PHE A 42 -8.02 43.85 -44.19
CA PHE A 42 -7.30 42.60 -43.99
C PHE A 42 -6.01 42.80 -43.22
N GLU A 43 -5.28 43.88 -43.48
CA GLU A 43 -4.07 44.25 -42.73
C GLU A 43 -4.40 44.44 -41.24
N ILE A 44 -5.42 45.24 -40.92
CA ILE A 44 -5.88 45.44 -39.53
C ILE A 44 -6.31 44.11 -38.88
N ALA A 45 -7.01 43.24 -39.63
CA ALA A 45 -7.43 41.94 -39.11
C ALA A 45 -6.24 41.01 -38.85
N ILE A 46 -5.23 41.00 -39.73
CA ILE A 46 -4.02 40.21 -39.57
C ILE A 46 -3.21 40.70 -38.37
N ASP A 47 -3.06 42.01 -38.20
CA ASP A 47 -2.36 42.59 -37.06
C ASP A 47 -3.06 42.25 -35.73
N SER A 48 -4.40 42.36 -35.71
CA SER A 48 -5.20 41.97 -34.55
C SER A 48 -5.04 40.48 -34.23
N LEU A 49 -5.06 39.61 -35.25
CA LEU A 49 -4.85 38.18 -35.08
C LEU A 49 -3.44 37.88 -34.58
N HIS A 50 -2.43 38.59 -35.07
CA HIS A 50 -1.05 38.42 -34.64
C HIS A 50 -0.86 38.78 -33.16
N ASP A 51 -1.45 39.89 -32.72
CA ASP A 51 -1.43 40.29 -31.31
C ASP A 51 -2.18 39.28 -30.42
N GLU A 52 -3.31 38.76 -30.88
CA GLU A 52 -4.05 37.72 -30.16
C GLU A 52 -3.27 36.40 -30.06
N ILE A 53 -2.63 35.96 -31.14
CA ILE A 53 -1.75 34.79 -31.15
C ILE A 53 -0.59 34.99 -30.17
N TYR A 54 0.05 36.16 -30.17
CA TYR A 54 1.13 36.47 -29.23
C TYR A 54 0.67 36.40 -27.77
N LYS A 55 -0.51 36.96 -27.46
CA LYS A 55 -1.12 36.88 -26.12
C LYS A 55 -1.39 35.45 -25.70
N ILE A 56 -1.94 34.62 -26.60
CA ILE A 56 -2.21 33.21 -26.35
C ILE A 56 -0.92 32.45 -26.08
N GLN A 57 0.12 32.62 -26.91
CA GLN A 57 1.41 31.97 -26.72
C GLN A 57 2.05 32.36 -25.38
N LYS A 58 1.96 33.64 -25.00
CA LYS A 58 2.45 34.13 -23.70
C LYS A 58 1.67 33.53 -22.53
N TYR A 59 0.36 33.33 -22.68
CA TYR A 59 -0.48 32.68 -21.67
C TYR A 59 -0.10 31.20 -21.52
N ILE A 60 0.03 30.46 -22.62
CA ILE A 60 0.45 29.05 -22.61
C ILE A 60 1.78 28.89 -21.88
N LYS A 61 2.79 29.68 -22.25
CA LYS A 61 4.12 29.62 -21.63
C LYS A 61 4.09 29.90 -20.13
N ARG A 62 3.19 30.79 -19.67
CA ARG A 62 2.99 31.06 -18.24
C ARG A 62 2.36 29.86 -17.54
N VAL A 63 1.30 29.30 -18.11
CA VAL A 63 0.60 28.14 -17.54
C VAL A 63 1.51 26.92 -17.45
N GLU A 64 2.32 26.68 -18.49
CA GLU A 64 3.33 25.61 -18.48
C GLU A 64 4.35 25.80 -17.35
N GLY A 65 4.89 27.02 -17.20
CA GLY A 65 5.82 27.31 -16.10
C GLY A 65 5.19 27.13 -14.71
N GLU A 66 3.96 27.61 -14.50
CA GLU A 66 3.22 27.41 -13.24
C GLU A 66 2.91 25.92 -13.00
N GLN A 67 2.66 25.15 -14.05
CA GLN A 67 2.40 23.72 -13.94
C GLN A 67 3.67 22.96 -13.56
N GLU A 68 4.82 23.26 -14.17
CA GLU A 68 6.10 22.66 -13.81
C GLU A 68 6.46 22.92 -12.35
N GLU A 69 6.28 24.16 -11.88
CA GLU A 69 6.52 24.53 -10.48
C GLU A 69 5.60 23.75 -9.52
N ARG A 70 4.29 23.67 -9.83
CA ARG A 70 3.35 22.87 -9.02
C ARG A 70 3.67 21.39 -9.02
N VAL A 71 4.10 20.83 -10.15
CA VAL A 71 4.48 19.40 -10.23
C VAL A 71 5.69 19.12 -9.36
N LEU A 72 6.71 19.99 -9.39
CA LEU A 72 7.89 19.87 -8.52
C LEU A 72 7.53 20.01 -7.04
N GLU A 73 6.64 20.95 -6.70
CA GLU A 73 6.15 21.11 -5.32
C GLU A 73 5.42 19.86 -4.84
N ILE A 74 4.49 19.33 -5.63
CA ILE A 74 3.76 18.09 -5.32
C ILE A 74 4.73 16.93 -5.17
N GLN A 75 5.72 16.79 -6.06
CA GLN A 75 6.70 15.72 -5.98
C GLN A 75 7.49 15.79 -4.66
N ASN A 76 7.94 16.98 -4.26
CA ASN A 76 8.65 17.17 -3.00
C ASN A 76 7.76 16.90 -1.77
N GLN A 77 6.50 17.35 -1.80
CA GLN A 77 5.54 17.09 -0.73
C GLN A 77 5.25 15.59 -0.59
N VAL A 78 5.04 14.89 -1.71
CA VAL A 78 4.81 13.44 -1.73
C VAL A 78 6.04 12.68 -1.22
N GLU A 79 7.24 13.06 -1.64
CA GLU A 79 8.47 12.42 -1.15
C GLU A 79 8.63 12.62 0.36
N THR A 80 8.40 13.84 0.85
CA THR A 80 8.52 14.16 2.27
C THR A 80 7.48 13.39 3.10
N GLN A 81 6.20 13.42 2.70
CA GLN A 81 5.14 12.68 3.38
C GLN A 81 5.37 11.18 3.37
N ALA A 82 5.84 10.62 2.24
CA ALA A 82 6.15 9.19 2.15
C ALA A 82 7.29 8.82 3.10
N ARG A 83 8.36 9.63 3.17
CA ARG A 83 9.46 9.42 4.12
C ARG A 83 8.97 9.50 5.56
N ASP A 84 8.15 10.48 5.91
CA ASP A 84 7.62 10.64 7.26
C ASP A 84 6.71 9.48 7.66
N MET A 85 5.82 9.03 6.75
CA MET A 85 4.97 7.86 6.98
C MET A 85 5.79 6.58 7.17
N ILE A 86 6.83 6.38 6.36
CA ILE A 86 7.73 5.23 6.48
C ILE A 86 8.50 5.29 7.80
N ALA A 87 9.08 6.44 8.15
CA ALA A 87 9.81 6.61 9.40
C ALA A 87 8.91 6.38 10.62
N HIS A 88 7.69 6.92 10.61
CA HIS A 88 6.72 6.72 11.67
C HIS A 88 6.30 5.24 11.79
N SER A 89 5.97 4.58 10.68
CA SER A 89 5.55 3.17 10.71
C SER A 89 6.69 2.24 11.15
N LEU A 90 7.93 2.51 10.75
CA LEU A 90 9.12 1.83 11.26
C LEU A 90 9.27 2.04 12.77
N SER A 91 9.18 3.29 13.24
CA SER A 91 9.26 3.60 14.67
C SER A 91 8.22 2.85 15.49
N GLN A 92 6.96 2.84 15.04
CA GLN A 92 5.88 2.08 15.70
C GLN A 92 6.16 0.58 15.68
N THR A 93 6.68 0.05 14.57
CA THR A 93 7.03 -1.37 14.47
C THR A 93 8.15 -1.74 15.46
N PHE A 94 9.16 -0.88 15.63
CA PHE A 94 10.21 -1.07 16.63
C PHE A 94 9.65 -1.06 18.06
N GLU A 95 8.77 -0.11 18.38
CA GLU A 95 8.11 -0.05 19.68
C GLU A 95 7.27 -1.31 19.96
N HIS A 96 6.55 -1.81 18.96
CA HIS A 96 5.83 -3.08 19.08
C HIS A 96 6.77 -4.27 19.27
N LEU A 97 7.92 -4.28 18.61
CA LEU A 97 8.92 -5.34 18.75
C LEU A 97 9.53 -5.35 20.16
N GLU A 98 9.85 -4.17 20.71
CA GLU A 98 10.37 -4.02 22.07
C GLU A 98 9.34 -4.50 23.11
N ASN A 99 8.06 -4.15 22.92
CA ASN A 99 6.98 -4.66 23.76
C ASN A 99 6.83 -6.19 23.68
N ILE A 100 7.00 -6.77 22.49
CA ILE A 100 6.98 -8.23 22.32
C ILE A 100 8.18 -8.87 23.05
N GLU A 101 9.38 -8.29 22.91
CA GLU A 101 10.58 -8.78 23.60
C GLU A 101 10.39 -8.79 25.12
N GLN A 102 9.86 -7.70 25.69
CA GLN A 102 9.54 -7.63 27.11
C GLN A 102 8.54 -8.71 27.54
N ARG A 103 7.43 -8.86 26.80
CA ARG A 103 6.42 -9.88 27.10
C ARG A 103 6.98 -11.31 27.01
N VAL A 104 7.82 -11.59 26.02
CA VAL A 104 8.48 -12.90 25.89
C VAL A 104 9.41 -13.14 27.07
N ASN A 105 10.18 -12.14 27.49
CA ASN A 105 11.08 -12.26 28.63
C ASN A 105 10.31 -12.49 29.95
N ASP A 106 9.17 -11.83 30.12
CA ASP A 106 8.29 -12.06 31.28
C ASP A 106 7.69 -13.46 31.26
N GLU A 107 7.26 -13.97 30.11
CA GLU A 107 6.77 -15.35 29.99
C GLU A 107 7.88 -16.38 30.26
N ILE A 108 9.10 -16.14 29.79
CA ILE A 108 10.25 -16.99 30.10
C ILE A 108 10.51 -17.01 31.61
N ARG A 109 10.45 -15.85 32.28
CA ARG A 109 10.58 -15.78 33.75
C ARG A 109 9.49 -16.57 34.46
N LEU A 110 8.22 -16.37 34.08
CA LEU A 110 7.10 -17.10 34.66
C LEU A 110 7.21 -18.61 34.44
N ALA A 111 7.60 -19.03 33.23
CA ALA A 111 7.82 -20.44 32.92
C ALA A 111 8.95 -21.03 33.77
N THR A 112 10.04 -20.29 33.95
CA THR A 112 11.19 -20.69 34.77
C THR A 112 10.81 -20.78 36.25
N ASP A 113 10.08 -19.79 36.78
CA ASP A 113 9.61 -19.80 38.17
C ASP A 113 8.64 -20.96 38.42
N ASN A 114 7.74 -21.23 37.47
CA ASN A 114 6.84 -22.38 37.54
C ASN A 114 7.63 -23.70 37.50
N LEU A 115 8.61 -23.84 36.61
CA LEU A 115 9.49 -25.01 36.54
C LEU A 115 10.25 -25.23 37.84
N ASN A 116 10.85 -24.17 38.40
CA ASN A 116 11.56 -24.23 39.68
C ASN A 116 10.62 -24.63 40.83
N SER A 117 9.39 -24.11 40.83
CA SER A 117 8.38 -24.49 41.82
C SER A 117 7.96 -25.96 41.68
N LEU A 118 7.91 -26.47 40.45
CA LEU A 118 7.57 -27.85 40.15
C LEU A 118 8.71 -28.78 40.57
N ASP A 119 9.96 -28.41 40.27
CA ASP A 119 11.15 -29.13 40.68
C ASP A 119 11.24 -29.23 42.21
N GLY A 120 10.96 -28.13 42.92
CA GLY A 120 10.85 -28.14 44.39
C GLY A 120 9.79 -29.13 44.88
N LYS A 121 8.59 -29.13 44.29
CA LYS A 121 7.50 -30.06 44.64
C LYS A 121 7.85 -31.52 44.31
N ILE A 122 8.52 -31.76 43.19
CA ILE A 122 8.98 -33.10 42.78
C ILE A 122 10.04 -33.59 43.77
N ARG A 123 10.99 -32.75 44.16
CA ARG A 123 12.04 -33.10 45.12
C ARG A 123 11.46 -33.40 46.52
N ASP A 124 10.44 -32.64 46.93
CA ASP A 124 9.70 -32.93 48.16
C ASP A 124 8.93 -34.26 48.05
N LEU A 125 8.27 -34.52 46.92
CA LEU A 125 7.60 -35.80 46.65
C LEU A 125 8.58 -36.98 46.59
N GLU A 126 9.77 -36.81 46.03
CA GLU A 126 10.82 -37.82 46.00
C GLU A 126 11.33 -38.10 47.43
N PHE A 127 11.44 -37.07 48.27
CA PHE A 127 11.78 -37.22 49.69
C PHE A 127 10.68 -37.96 50.48
N PHE A 128 9.40 -37.74 50.16
CA PHE A 128 8.31 -38.52 50.76
C PHE A 128 8.22 -39.94 50.19
N SER A 129 8.48 -40.14 48.90
CA SER A 129 8.43 -41.45 48.23
C SER A 129 9.56 -42.38 48.69
N SER A 130 10.74 -41.84 48.96
CA SER A 130 11.89 -42.63 49.43
C SER A 130 11.77 -43.09 50.89
N ASN A 131 10.88 -42.48 51.67
CA ASN A 131 10.61 -42.87 53.07
C ASN A 131 9.25 -43.57 53.27
N ALA A 132 8.34 -43.60 52.28
CA ALA A 132 6.98 -44.13 52.44
C ALA A 132 6.77 -45.55 51.91
N THR A 133 7.68 -46.13 51.11
CA THR A 133 7.55 -47.52 50.65
C THR A 133 8.30 -48.48 51.56
N GLY A 134 7.77 -48.67 52.77
CA GLY A 134 8.00 -49.86 53.59
C GLY A 134 7.33 -51.12 53.02
N VAL A 135 6.83 -51.05 51.78
CA VAL A 135 6.19 -52.13 51.05
C VAL A 135 7.28 -52.84 50.25
N ASP A 136 7.78 -53.95 50.78
CA ASP A 136 8.75 -54.80 50.09
C ASP A 136 8.01 -55.58 48.99
N GLU A 137 7.74 -54.92 47.86
CA GLU A 137 6.92 -55.40 46.74
C GLU A 137 7.35 -56.79 46.24
N LYS A 138 8.66 -57.05 46.25
CA LYS A 138 9.23 -58.35 45.88
C LYS A 138 8.82 -59.45 46.85
N LYS A 139 8.72 -59.13 48.14
CA LYS A 139 8.34 -60.08 49.18
C LYS A 139 6.85 -60.39 49.15
N ILE A 140 6.00 -59.39 48.86
CA ILE A 140 4.56 -59.59 48.62
C ILE A 140 4.33 -60.52 47.43
N SER A 141 5.03 -60.30 46.31
CA SER A 141 4.88 -61.14 45.12
C SER A 141 5.30 -62.60 45.38
N THR A 142 6.35 -62.85 46.18
CA THR A 142 6.78 -64.21 46.52
C THR A 142 5.76 -64.93 47.40
N LEU A 143 5.27 -64.28 48.46
CA LEU A 143 4.29 -64.88 49.38
C LEU A 143 2.95 -65.18 48.70
N LEU A 144 2.57 -64.38 47.70
CA LEU A 144 1.38 -64.64 46.88
C LEU A 144 1.58 -65.83 45.92
N GLN A 145 2.76 -65.97 45.32
CA GLN A 145 3.09 -67.15 44.48
C GLN A 145 3.14 -68.45 45.29
N GLU A 146 3.49 -68.37 46.57
CA GLU A 146 3.42 -69.48 47.54
C GLU A 146 1.97 -69.84 47.94
N GLY A 147 0.97 -69.08 47.47
CA GLY A 147 -0.46 -69.36 47.68
C GLY A 147 -1.02 -68.82 48.99
N LYS A 148 -0.29 -67.94 49.71
CA LYS A 148 -0.80 -67.32 50.94
C LYS A 148 -1.89 -66.28 50.64
N SER A 149 -2.85 -66.19 51.55
CA SER A 149 -3.94 -65.22 51.44
C SER A 149 -3.47 -63.80 51.79
N VAL A 150 -4.16 -62.78 51.27
CA VAL A 150 -3.89 -61.35 51.56
C VAL A 150 -3.89 -61.07 53.06
N ASP A 151 -4.73 -61.79 53.82
CA ASP A 151 -4.82 -61.70 55.27
C ASP A 151 -3.57 -62.20 56.01
N GLU A 152 -2.93 -63.25 55.48
CA GLU A 152 -1.70 -63.80 56.02
C GLU A 152 -0.50 -62.93 55.66
N ILE A 153 -0.45 -62.44 54.41
CA ILE A 153 0.59 -61.53 53.94
C ILE A 153 0.56 -60.23 54.76
N SER A 154 -0.63 -59.70 55.03
CA SER A 154 -0.83 -58.50 55.86
C SER A 154 -0.29 -58.68 57.28
N LYS A 155 -0.52 -59.85 57.89
CA LYS A 155 0.01 -60.16 59.23
C LYS A 155 1.52 -60.39 59.22
N GLU A 156 2.04 -61.03 58.19
CA GLU A 156 3.47 -61.39 58.08
C GLU A 156 4.36 -60.19 57.77
N LEU A 157 3.88 -59.26 56.95
CA LEU A 157 4.61 -58.04 56.61
C LEU A 157 4.26 -56.85 57.50
N SER A 158 3.26 -57.00 58.38
CA SER A 158 2.70 -55.90 59.19
C SER A 158 2.25 -54.70 58.35
N ILE A 159 1.83 -54.98 57.11
CA ILE A 159 1.30 -53.99 56.16
C ILE A 159 -0.23 -54.08 56.18
N PRO A 160 -0.96 -52.95 56.21
CA PRO A 160 -2.41 -52.96 56.16
C PRO A 160 -2.94 -53.70 54.92
N LYS A 161 -3.99 -54.50 55.07
CA LYS A 161 -4.62 -55.26 53.98
C LYS A 161 -4.93 -54.39 52.75
N GLY A 162 -5.41 -53.16 52.98
CA GLY A 162 -5.76 -52.22 51.92
C GLY A 162 -4.57 -51.78 51.04
N GLU A 163 -3.36 -51.71 51.59
CA GLU A 163 -2.15 -51.38 50.81
C GLU A 163 -1.72 -52.56 49.92
N ILE A 164 -1.87 -53.78 50.41
CA ILE A 164 -1.57 -55.00 49.63
C ILE A 164 -2.59 -55.17 48.49
N GLU A 165 -3.88 -54.98 48.76
CA GLU A 165 -4.93 -55.03 47.72
C GLU A 165 -4.72 -53.96 46.64
N LEU A 166 -4.35 -52.75 47.04
CA LEU A 166 -4.08 -51.64 46.11
C LEU A 166 -2.83 -51.93 45.26
N PHE A 167 -1.77 -52.50 45.84
CA PHE A 167 -0.62 -52.97 45.08
C PHE A 167 -0.99 -54.05 44.06
N LEU A 168 -1.81 -55.04 44.44
CA LEU A 168 -2.25 -56.10 43.52
C LEU A 168 -3.12 -55.55 42.37
N GLN A 169 -3.98 -54.57 42.65
CA GLN A 169 -4.79 -53.90 41.64
C GLN A 169 -3.94 -53.08 40.66
N LEU A 170 -2.94 -52.33 41.16
CA LEU A 170 -2.06 -51.52 40.31
C LEU A 170 -1.06 -52.36 39.50
N SER A 171 -0.61 -53.49 40.05
CA SER A 171 0.32 -54.41 39.38
C SER A 171 -0.34 -55.33 38.35
N ASN A 172 -1.67 -55.25 38.18
CA ASN A 172 -2.45 -56.08 37.23
C ASN A 172 -2.31 -57.60 37.48
N ILE A 173 -1.97 -57.99 38.71
CA ILE A 173 -1.94 -59.39 39.15
C ILE A 173 -3.37 -59.71 39.62
N ALA A 174 -4.10 -60.51 38.84
CA ALA A 174 -5.53 -60.75 39.02
C ALA A 174 -5.87 -61.38 40.39
N TYR A 175 -6.16 -60.54 41.39
CA TYR A 175 -6.78 -60.98 42.63
C TYR A 175 -8.26 -61.29 42.37
N LYS A 176 -8.58 -62.57 42.15
CA LYS A 176 -9.95 -63.07 42.27
C LYS A 176 -10.17 -63.41 43.74
N GLY A 177 -10.69 -62.43 44.48
CA GLY A 177 -11.28 -62.69 45.79
C GLY A 177 -12.37 -63.74 45.65
N ASN A 178 -12.24 -64.83 46.40
CA ASN A 178 -13.35 -65.70 46.77
C ASN A 178 -13.85 -65.29 48.14
#